data_AF-G8ZKP2-F1
#
_entry.id   AF-G8ZKP2-F1
#
_cell.length_a   1.000
_cell.length_b   1.000
_cell.length_c   1.000
_cell.angle_alpha   90.00
_cell.angle_beta   90.00
_cell.angle_gamma   90.00
#
_symmetry.space_group_name_H-M   'P 1'
#
loop_
_entity.id
_entity.type
_entity.pdbx_description
1 polymer ?
#
loop_
_entity_poly.entity_id
_entity_poly.type
_entity_poly.pdbx_seq_one_letter_code
_entity_poly.pdbx_strand_id
1 'polypeptide(L)'
;MEPIKQFLKGFLEYFKQSSTEYIEFELRELENVFALILMGSFIGIPSPPTTLVLRLMPHMVREMKVMQQRAVELDDVFAEIAGMFDID
;
A
#
# COMPACT_ATOMS: atom_id res chain seq x y z
N MET A 1 -5.42 -30.58 -24.79
CA MET A 1 -5.50 -29.15 -25.22
C MET A 1 -5.87 -28.22 -24.07
N GLU A 2 -6.79 -28.59 -23.17
CA GLU A 2 -7.17 -27.77 -21.99
C GLU A 2 -6.03 -27.43 -21.00
N PRO A 3 -5.07 -28.33 -20.69
CA PRO A 3 -3.99 -28.03 -19.73
C PRO A 3 -3.08 -26.92 -20.23
N ILE A 4 -2.79 -26.91 -21.54
CA ILE A 4 -1.93 -25.91 -22.19
C ILE A 4 -2.62 -24.54 -22.17
N LYS A 5 -3.95 -24.51 -22.34
CA LYS A 5 -4.74 -23.27 -22.32
C LYS A 5 -4.83 -22.68 -20.91
N GLN A 6 -4.99 -23.52 -19.89
CA GLN A 6 -4.97 -23.09 -18.47
C GLN A 6 -3.58 -22.58 -18.06
N PHE A 7 -2.52 -23.29 -18.46
CA PHE A 7 -1.14 -22.88 -18.22
C PHE A 7 -0.82 -21.52 -18.88
N LEU A 8 -1.18 -21.33 -20.15
CA LEU A 8 -1.01 -20.05 -20.85
C LEU A 8 -1.78 -18.91 -20.18
N LYS A 9 -2.99 -19.19 -19.69
CA LYS A 9 -3.81 -18.19 -19.00
C LYS A 9 -3.18 -17.78 -17.67
N GLY A 10 -2.75 -18.73 -16.84
CA GLY A 10 -2.06 -18.45 -15.58
C GLY A 10 -0.72 -17.73 -15.79
N PHE A 11 0.02 -18.10 -16.85
CA PHE A 11 1.24 -17.40 -17.23
C PHE A 11 0.99 -15.95 -17.65
N LEU A 12 -0.03 -15.69 -18.47
CA LEU A 12 -0.41 -14.33 -18.89
C LEU A 12 -0.91 -13.47 -17.72
N GLU A 13 -1.69 -14.05 -16.81
CA GLU A 13 -2.16 -13.36 -15.59
C GLU A 13 -0.96 -13.00 -14.69
N TYR A 14 -0.05 -13.94 -14.44
CA TYR A 14 1.18 -13.69 -13.68
C TYR A 14 2.06 -12.63 -14.35
N PHE A 15 2.28 -12.71 -15.66
CA PHE A 15 3.11 -11.76 -16.39
C PHE A 15 2.52 -10.34 -16.34
N LYS A 16 1.19 -10.24 -16.46
CA LYS A 16 0.47 -8.98 -16.32
C LYS A 16 0.63 -8.40 -14.91
N GLN A 17 0.56 -9.25 -13.88
CA GLN A 17 0.67 -8.84 -12.48
C GLN A 17 2.10 -8.43 -12.12
N SER A 18 3.10 -9.16 -12.60
CA SER A 18 4.52 -8.88 -12.32
C SER A 18 5.05 -7.66 -13.10
N SER A 19 4.39 -7.27 -14.20
CA SER A 19 4.81 -6.13 -15.03
C SER A 19 4.64 -4.76 -14.34
N THR A 20 3.71 -4.63 -13.38
CA THR A 20 3.43 -3.36 -12.68
C THR A 20 3.89 -3.35 -11.24
N GLU A 21 4.33 -4.51 -10.72
CA GLU A 21 4.70 -4.71 -9.32
C GLU A 21 5.71 -3.67 -8.80
N TYR A 22 6.75 -3.37 -9.60
CA TYR A 22 7.74 -2.36 -9.21
C TYR A 22 7.15 -0.95 -9.11
N ILE A 23 6.27 -0.58 -10.04
CA ILE A 23 5.62 0.75 -10.07
C ILE A 23 4.64 0.87 -8.90
N GLU A 24 3.91 -0.19 -8.59
CA GLU A 24 2.99 -0.24 -7.45
C GLU A 24 3.74 -0.14 -6.11
N PHE A 25 4.91 -0.76 -6.01
CA PHE A 25 5.80 -0.60 -4.87
C PHE A 25 6.31 0.84 -4.75
N GLU A 26 6.81 1.44 -5.84
CA GLU A 26 7.27 2.83 -5.84
C GLU A 26 6.16 3.81 -5.44
N LEU A 27 4.95 3.63 -5.98
CA LEU A 27 3.78 4.42 -5.62
C LEU A 27 3.51 4.33 -4.11
N ARG A 28 3.54 3.12 -3.55
CA ARG A 28 3.33 2.88 -2.12
C ARG A 28 4.37 3.60 -1.26
N GLU A 29 5.64 3.57 -1.65
CA GLU A 29 6.69 4.28 -0.94
C GLU A 29 6.50 5.81 -1.00
N LEU A 30 6.08 6.34 -2.16
CA LEU A 30 5.77 7.77 -2.30
C LEU A 30 4.57 8.20 -1.46
N GLU A 31 3.51 7.39 -1.40
CA GLU A 31 2.35 7.63 -0.54
C GLU A 31 2.73 7.67 0.94
N ASN A 32 3.62 6.75 1.38
CA ASN A 32 4.13 6.73 2.75
C ASN A 32 4.97 7.97 3.07
N VAL A 33 5.89 8.36 2.19
CA VAL A 33 6.71 9.58 2.34
C VAL A 33 5.83 10.83 2.37
N PHE A 34 4.82 10.89 1.50
CA PHE A 34 3.86 11.99 1.47
C PHE A 34 3.08 12.10 2.80
N ALA A 35 2.64 10.97 3.36
CA ALA A 35 2.01 10.94 4.67
C ALA A 35 2.96 11.43 5.78
N LEU A 36 4.22 11.01 5.77
CA LEU A 36 5.23 11.49 6.73
C LEU A 36 5.52 12.99 6.59
N ILE A 37 5.54 13.51 5.37
CA ILE A 37 5.74 14.95 5.11
C ILE A 37 4.61 15.78 5.72
N LEU A 38 3.36 15.30 5.65
CA LEU A 38 2.19 16.05 6.12
C LEU A 38 1.87 15.79 7.59
N MET A 39 2.04 14.56 8.06
CA MET A 39 1.62 14.11 9.38
C MET A 39 2.78 13.85 10.34
N GLY A 40 4.03 13.91 9.86
CA GLY A 40 5.23 13.61 10.66
C GLY A 40 5.38 14.48 11.91
N SER A 41 4.94 15.74 11.86
CA SER A 41 4.93 16.63 13.02
C SER A 41 4.10 16.10 14.18
N PHE A 42 3.04 15.32 13.92
CA PHE A 42 2.20 14.73 14.97
C PHE A 42 2.87 13.55 15.68
N ILE A 43 3.93 12.98 15.10
CA ILE A 43 4.71 11.87 15.67
C ILE A 43 6.14 12.28 16.05
N GLY A 44 6.42 13.59 16.14
CA GLY A 44 7.72 14.12 16.55
C GLY A 44 8.79 14.12 15.47
N ILE A 45 8.45 13.82 14.22
CA ILE A 45 9.35 14.00 13.07
C ILE A 45 9.27 15.48 12.65
N PRO A 46 10.40 16.17 12.46
CA PRO A 46 10.40 17.56 12.05
C PRO A 46 9.66 17.71 10.72
N SER A 47 8.55 18.45 10.72
CA SER A 47 7.81 18.69 9.49
C SER A 47 8.53 19.70 8.60
N PRO A 48 8.45 19.53 7.27
CA PRO A 48 8.85 20.58 6.34
C PRO A 48 8.08 21.89 6.60
N PRO A 49 8.51 23.02 6.00
CA PRO A 49 7.90 24.32 6.24
C PRO A 49 6.37 24.31 6.10
N THR A 50 5.65 24.90 7.07
CA THR A 50 4.18 24.87 7.15
C THR A 50 3.49 25.29 5.85
N THR A 51 4.07 26.26 5.14
CA THR A 51 3.57 26.72 3.83
C THR A 51 3.52 25.60 2.79
N LEU A 52 4.52 24.71 2.77
CA LEU A 52 4.54 23.56 1.87
C LEU A 52 3.46 22.54 2.26
N VAL A 53 3.36 22.24 3.55
CA VAL A 53 2.35 21.32 4.09
C VAL A 53 0.94 21.79 3.73
N LEU A 54 0.61 23.06 3.95
CA LEU A 54 -0.72 23.61 3.64
C LEU A 54 -1.08 23.56 2.16
N ARG A 55 -0.10 23.73 1.27
CA ARG A 55 -0.31 23.61 -0.19
C ARG A 55 -0.57 22.17 -0.62
N LEU A 56 0.05 21.22 0.06
CA LEU A 56 -0.04 19.80 -0.25
C LEU A 56 -1.23 19.11 0.43
N MET A 57 -1.70 19.65 1.55
CA MET A 57 -2.80 19.11 2.35
C MET A 57 -4.08 18.75 1.56
N PRO A 58 -4.53 19.52 0.54
CA PRO A 58 -5.70 19.14 -0.25
C PRO A 58 -5.57 17.79 -0.98
N HIS A 59 -4.33 17.38 -1.31
CA HIS A 59 -4.09 16.11 -1.99
C HIS A 59 -4.15 14.91 -1.04
N MET A 60 -4.06 15.13 0.28
CA MET A 60 -4.11 14.09 1.31
C MET A 60 -5.46 13.37 1.41
N VAL A 61 -6.55 14.01 0.97
CA VAL A 61 -7.91 13.43 1.05
C VAL A 61 -7.99 12.09 0.32
N ARG A 62 -7.34 11.98 -0.84
CA ARG A 62 -7.27 10.71 -1.59
C ARG A 62 -6.43 9.69 -0.85
N GLU A 63 -5.26 10.10 -0.38
CA GLU A 63 -4.29 9.21 0.24
C GLU A 63 -4.78 8.66 1.59
N MET A 64 -5.57 9.42 2.35
CA MET A 64 -6.24 8.88 3.54
C MET A 64 -7.17 7.71 3.22
N LYS A 65 -7.87 7.72 2.07
CA LYS A 65 -8.73 6.59 1.67
C LYS A 65 -7.90 5.36 1.32
N VAL A 66 -6.77 5.56 0.64
CA VAL A 66 -5.83 4.48 0.30
C VAL A 66 -5.25 3.87 1.57
N MET A 67 -4.79 4.71 2.51
CA MET A 67 -4.27 4.27 3.80
C MET A 67 -5.31 3.55 4.64
N GLN A 68 -6.55 4.05 4.67
CA GLN A 68 -7.65 3.41 5.40
C GLN A 68 -7.96 2.02 4.85
N GLN A 69 -8.03 1.88 3.53
CA GLN A 69 -8.27 0.58 2.88
C GLN A 69 -7.16 -0.42 3.23
N ARG A 70 -5.89 0.02 3.20
CA ARG A 70 -4.76 -0.83 3.60
C ARG A 70 -4.77 -1.19 5.08
N ALA A 71 -5.19 -0.28 5.95
CA ALA A 71 -5.31 -0.55 7.38
C ALA A 71 -6.34 -1.66 7.66
N VAL A 72 -7.46 -1.66 6.93
CA VAL A 72 -8.46 -2.73 7.00
C VAL A 72 -7.89 -4.06 6.52
N GLU A 73 -7.13 -4.06 5.43
CA GLU A 73 -6.49 -5.28 4.90
C GLU A 73 -5.37 -5.82 5.81
N LEU A 74 -4.73 -4.96 6.62
CA LEU A 74 -3.74 -5.38 7.62
C LEU A 74 -4.37 -6.18 8.77
N ASP A 75 -5.61 -5.88 9.17
CA ASP A 75 -6.31 -6.64 10.20
C ASP A 75 -6.48 -8.11 9.79
N ASP A 76 -6.73 -8.39 8.50
CA ASP A 76 -6.80 -9.76 7.97
C ASP A 76 -5.44 -10.49 8.10
N VAL A 77 -4.32 -9.78 7.86
CA VAL A 77 -2.96 -10.35 8.00
C VAL A 77 -2.64 -10.66 9.47
N PHE A 78 -3.01 -9.77 10.40
CA PHE A 78 -2.83 -10.05 11.84
C PHE A 78 -3.72 -11.19 12.32
N ALA A 79 -4.94 -11.31 11.78
CA ALA A 79 -5.83 -12.43 12.07
C ALA A 79 -5.26 -13.76 11.56
N GLU A 80 -4.67 -13.78 10.36
CA GLU A 80 -4.00 -14.95 9.79
C GLU A 80 -2.77 -15.36 10.62
N ILE A 81 -1.94 -14.38 11.03
CA ILE A 81 -0.78 -14.62 11.89
C ILE A 81 -1.21 -15.12 13.27
N ALA A 82 -2.20 -14.49 13.89
CA ALA A 82 -2.75 -14.93 15.17
C ALA A 82 -3.29 -16.36 15.08
N GLY A 83 -3.99 -16.70 14.00
CA GLY A 83 -4.47 -18.07 13.74
C GLY A 83 -3.35 -19.11 13.55
N MET A 84 -2.17 -18.71 13.06
CA MET A 84 -0.98 -19.58 13.03
C MET A 84 -0.37 -19.82 14.42
N PHE A 85 -0.50 -18.84 15.34
CA PHE A 85 0.03 -18.94 16.70
C PHE A 85 -0.94 -19.57 17.70
N ASP A 86 -2.24 -19.58 17.42
CA ASP A 86 -3.29 -20.19 18.27
C ASP A 86 -3.44 -21.72 18.06
N ILE A 87 -2.46 -22.34 17.39
CA ILE A 87 -2.35 -23.80 17.26
C ILE A 87 -1.42 -24.31 18.35
N ASP A 88 -1.99 -24.56 19.54
CA ASP A 88 -1.53 -25.52 20.54
C ASP A 88 -2.73 -26.27 21.14
#